data_AF-A0A534T3Z6-F1
#
_entry.id   AF-A0A534T3Z6-F1
#
_cell.length_a   1.000
_cell.length_b   1.000
_cell.length_c   1.000
_cell.angle_alpha   90.00
_cell.angle_beta   90.00
_cell.angle_gamma   90.00
#
_symmetry.space_group_name_H-M   'P 1'
#
loop_
_entity.id
_entity.type
_entity.pdbx_description
1 polymer ?
#
loop_
_entity_poly.entity_id
_entity_poly.type
_entity_poly.pdbx_seq_one_letter_code
_entity_poly.pdbx_strand_id
1 'polypeptide(L)'
;MQLSNGTVSKNLACSGLFTGGGGNTVPLPYAVPDMGSSLTGVSACSGTALTLANVKSNDAGATNRNCTSVGCLFGPPLPIPNAGSPATSVCVINSVTTDATGTADCSSGASHISLPLNSEIFLTGDIAPDVAGLQPCPVCLSNVCHGGPNNGMACTPADSPQNATFPTTHDCPPPVALDIGGLPIAFDLTTGTKSVTAVNNTASGQNNVFCGFCRDINNLGTGCFAGDPNPACPTPNPSAPVACTSNAGCPAEYPDCEQRSAGAFGPAGGGAHTITETGSPAAGDLTDGMGHSSTLVSIFCIQPTFNATVDAAGDLPGPGAVSLFGTAQLLP
;
A
#
# COMPACT_ATOMS: atom_id res chain seq x y z
N MET A 1 12.38 4.33 -11.81
CA MET A 1 11.67 5.56 -12.21
C MET A 1 12.43 6.28 -13.31
N GLN A 2 11.71 6.79 -14.30
CA GLN A 2 12.28 7.51 -15.44
C GLN A 2 11.64 8.90 -15.60
N LEU A 3 12.42 9.83 -16.14
CA LEU A 3 11.95 11.12 -16.62
C LEU A 3 11.23 10.97 -17.97
N SER A 4 10.57 12.03 -18.44
CA SER A 4 9.84 12.02 -19.72
C SER A 4 10.71 11.78 -20.96
N ASN A 5 12.03 12.01 -20.86
CA ASN A 5 12.99 11.69 -21.92
C ASN A 5 13.53 10.24 -21.85
N GLY A 6 13.00 9.41 -20.95
CA GLY A 6 13.40 8.01 -20.75
C GLY A 6 14.60 7.80 -19.84
N THR A 7 15.30 8.86 -19.43
CA THR A 7 16.44 8.76 -18.51
C THR A 7 15.99 8.26 -17.14
N VAL A 8 16.70 7.28 -16.58
CA VAL A 8 16.44 6.78 -15.22
C VAL A 8 16.78 7.87 -14.20
N SER A 9 15.80 8.28 -13.40
CA SER A 9 15.96 9.27 -12.33
C SER A 9 16.27 8.64 -10.98
N LYS A 10 15.71 7.45 -10.71
CA LYS A 10 15.87 6.72 -9.44
C LYS A 10 15.54 5.25 -9.63
N ASN A 11 16.37 4.37 -9.08
CA ASN A 11 16.04 2.95 -8.93
C ASN A 11 15.27 2.77 -7.60
N LEU A 12 14.15 2.05 -7.65
CA LEU A 12 13.41 1.70 -6.46
C LEU A 12 14.10 0.49 -5.81
N ALA A 13 14.20 0.51 -4.48
CA ALA A 13 14.75 -0.61 -3.73
C ALA A 13 13.77 -1.78 -3.76
N CYS A 14 14.30 -3.01 -3.90
CA CYS A 14 13.50 -4.23 -3.73
C CYS A 14 13.04 -4.36 -2.27
N SER A 15 11.91 -5.03 -2.05
CA SER A 15 11.26 -5.23 -0.75
C SER A 15 10.86 -3.93 -0.04
N GLY A 16 10.68 -2.85 -0.79
CA GLY A 16 10.27 -1.55 -0.27
C GLY A 16 8.85 -1.20 -0.69
N LEU A 17 8.18 -0.42 0.16
CA LEU A 17 6.94 0.29 -0.17
C LEU A 17 7.25 1.78 -0.37
N PHE A 18 6.83 2.32 -1.50
CA PHE A 18 6.94 3.73 -1.87
C PHE A 18 5.54 4.32 -2.01
N THR A 19 5.30 5.50 -1.47
CA THR A 19 4.00 6.18 -1.54
C THR A 19 4.16 7.68 -1.75
N GLY A 20 3.12 8.31 -2.30
CA GLY A 20 3.01 9.76 -2.37
C GLY A 20 3.54 10.37 -3.66
N GLY A 21 3.11 11.59 -3.94
CA GLY A 21 3.58 12.38 -5.06
C GLY A 21 5.03 12.87 -4.91
N GLY A 22 5.44 13.78 -5.81
CA GLY A 22 6.80 14.32 -5.81
C GLY A 22 7.14 15.19 -4.59
N GLY A 23 6.14 15.59 -3.81
CA GLY A 23 6.27 16.37 -2.58
C GLY A 23 6.36 15.53 -1.29
N ASN A 24 6.30 14.18 -1.37
CA ASN A 24 6.36 13.33 -0.19
C ASN A 24 7.60 13.64 0.67
N THR A 25 7.38 13.76 1.98
CA THR A 25 8.42 14.08 2.96
C THR A 25 8.71 12.95 3.94
N VAL A 26 7.83 11.94 4.02
CA VAL A 26 8.05 10.78 4.88
C VAL A 26 9.22 9.94 4.33
N PRO A 27 10.17 9.48 5.16
CA PRO A 27 11.32 8.71 4.70
C PRO A 27 10.93 7.44 3.92
N LEU A 28 11.40 7.31 2.69
CA LEU A 28 11.15 6.16 1.80
C LEU A 28 12.44 5.38 1.48
N PRO A 29 12.33 4.07 1.21
CA PRO A 29 11.12 3.23 1.27
C PRO A 29 10.68 2.93 2.71
N TYR A 30 9.38 2.63 2.89
CA TYR A 30 8.92 1.96 4.10
C TYR A 30 9.35 0.50 4.05
N ALA A 31 9.81 -0.01 5.19
CA ALA A 31 10.08 -1.43 5.36
C ALA A 31 8.76 -2.20 5.37
N VAL A 32 8.65 -3.18 4.49
CA VAL A 32 7.47 -4.05 4.42
C VAL A 32 7.60 -5.12 5.51
N PRO A 33 6.56 -5.37 6.34
CA PRO A 33 6.56 -6.50 7.27
C PRO A 33 6.87 -7.81 6.55
N ASP A 34 7.86 -8.54 7.04
CA ASP A 34 8.24 -9.86 6.52
C ASP A 34 7.47 -10.96 7.26
N MET A 35 7.72 -12.22 6.88
CA MET A 35 7.08 -13.43 7.44
C MET A 35 5.54 -13.50 7.31
N GLY A 36 4.90 -12.50 6.70
CA GLY A 36 3.52 -12.60 6.23
C GLY A 36 3.37 -13.77 5.25
N SER A 37 2.24 -14.46 5.33
CA SER A 37 1.87 -15.53 4.40
C SER A 37 0.47 -15.29 3.85
N SER A 38 0.21 -15.74 2.63
CA SER A 38 -1.10 -15.63 1.99
C SER A 38 -1.38 -16.90 1.21
N LEU A 39 -2.40 -17.64 1.63
CA LEU A 39 -2.82 -18.90 1.05
C LEU A 39 -3.90 -18.62 0.00
N THR A 40 -3.70 -19.14 -1.21
CA THR A 40 -4.72 -19.17 -2.26
C THR A 40 -5.03 -20.62 -2.59
N GLY A 41 -6.30 -20.90 -2.92
CA GLY A 41 -6.74 -22.22 -3.36
C GLY A 41 -6.55 -22.35 -4.86
N VAL A 42 -6.40 -23.58 -5.34
CA VAL A 42 -6.44 -23.89 -6.78
C VAL A 42 -7.85 -24.34 -7.14
N SER A 43 -8.60 -23.47 -7.82
CA SER A 43 -9.99 -23.76 -8.23
C SER A 43 -10.08 -24.57 -9.53
N ALA A 44 -9.08 -24.42 -10.41
CA ALA A 44 -8.97 -25.17 -11.65
C ALA A 44 -7.49 -25.30 -12.06
N CYS A 45 -7.18 -26.34 -12.84
CA CYS A 45 -5.87 -26.57 -13.42
C CYS A 45 -6.01 -27.09 -14.86
N SER A 46 -5.19 -26.58 -15.78
CA SER A 46 -5.09 -27.05 -17.15
C SER A 46 -3.63 -27.07 -17.59
N GLY A 47 -3.03 -28.26 -17.62
CA GLY A 47 -1.58 -28.39 -17.84
C GLY A 47 -0.81 -27.81 -16.67
N THR A 48 0.02 -26.81 -16.93
CA THR A 48 0.80 -26.08 -15.90
C THR A 48 0.08 -24.85 -15.35
N ALA A 49 -1.01 -24.42 -16.01
CA ALA A 49 -1.76 -23.24 -15.63
C ALA A 49 -2.75 -23.53 -14.50
N LEU A 50 -2.69 -22.74 -13.44
CA LEU A 50 -3.53 -22.78 -12.26
C LEU A 50 -4.43 -21.54 -12.22
N THR A 51 -5.71 -21.75 -11.91
CA THR A 51 -6.64 -20.67 -11.56
C THR A 51 -6.74 -20.57 -10.04
N LEU A 52 -6.32 -19.43 -9.49
CA LEU A 52 -6.28 -19.20 -8.05
C LEU A 52 -7.63 -18.62 -7.57
N ALA A 53 -8.05 -19.07 -6.40
CA ALA A 53 -9.21 -18.58 -5.67
C ALA A 53 -8.84 -18.30 -4.21
N ASN A 54 -9.75 -17.67 -3.48
CA ASN A 54 -9.57 -17.37 -2.07
C ASN A 54 -9.55 -18.63 -1.18
N VAL A 55 -8.83 -18.52 -0.06
CA VAL A 55 -8.92 -19.44 1.08
C VAL A 55 -9.58 -18.71 2.23
N LYS A 56 -10.47 -19.38 2.97
CA LYS A 56 -11.17 -18.85 4.13
C LYS A 56 -10.36 -19.06 5.40
N SER A 57 -10.59 -18.22 6.41
CA SER A 57 -9.88 -18.30 7.71
C SER A 57 -10.13 -19.59 8.48
N ASN A 58 -11.17 -20.36 8.12
CA ASN A 58 -11.54 -21.62 8.74
C ASN A 58 -11.28 -22.85 7.86
N ASP A 59 -10.64 -22.68 6.69
CA ASP A 59 -10.16 -23.79 5.89
C ASP A 59 -8.96 -24.47 6.59
N ALA A 60 -8.71 -25.74 6.28
CA ALA A 60 -7.65 -26.51 6.92
C ALA A 60 -6.27 -25.86 6.71
N GLY A 61 -5.54 -25.61 7.80
CA GLY A 61 -4.23 -24.96 7.76
C GLY A 61 -4.26 -23.43 7.58
N ALA A 62 -5.44 -22.84 7.41
CA ALA A 62 -5.63 -21.40 7.32
C ALA A 62 -6.05 -20.79 8.66
N THR A 63 -5.81 -19.49 8.79
CA THR A 63 -6.15 -18.63 9.91
C THR A 63 -6.53 -17.25 9.36
N ASN A 64 -7.02 -16.36 10.22
CA ASN A 64 -7.27 -14.97 9.81
C ASN A 64 -6.02 -14.19 9.36
N ARG A 65 -4.80 -14.70 9.61
CA ARG A 65 -3.53 -14.02 9.28
C ARG A 65 -2.91 -14.45 7.96
N ASN A 66 -3.41 -15.54 7.36
CA ASN A 66 -2.86 -16.09 6.12
C ASN A 66 -3.94 -16.50 5.11
N CYS A 67 -5.21 -16.35 5.43
CA CYS A 67 -6.29 -16.52 4.46
C CYS A 67 -6.35 -15.33 3.49
N THR A 68 -7.16 -15.48 2.43
CA THR A 68 -7.26 -14.50 1.33
C THR A 68 -8.71 -14.21 0.92
N SER A 69 -9.65 -14.52 1.82
CA SER A 69 -11.06 -14.11 1.70
C SER A 69 -11.29 -12.72 2.27
N VAL A 70 -12.42 -12.10 1.95
CA VAL A 70 -12.85 -10.84 2.58
C VAL A 70 -12.75 -10.93 4.11
N GLY A 71 -12.14 -9.91 4.73
CA GLY A 71 -11.93 -9.81 6.17
C GLY A 71 -10.63 -10.43 6.69
N CYS A 72 -9.91 -11.20 5.88
CA CYS A 72 -8.58 -11.71 6.22
C CYS A 72 -7.57 -10.57 6.39
N LEU A 73 -6.63 -10.71 7.31
CA LEU A 73 -5.52 -9.77 7.48
C LEU A 73 -4.43 -10.06 6.44
N PHE A 74 -3.78 -9.00 5.96
CA PHE A 74 -2.67 -9.11 5.02
C PHE A 74 -1.36 -8.66 5.69
N GLY A 75 -0.55 -9.63 6.09
CA GLY A 75 0.72 -9.40 6.79
C GLY A 75 0.56 -8.82 8.20
N PRO A 76 1.67 -8.65 8.95
CA PRO A 76 1.69 -7.90 10.21
C PRO A 76 1.35 -6.40 10.04
N PRO A 77 1.04 -5.68 11.12
CA PRO A 77 0.90 -4.21 11.10
C PRO A 77 2.10 -3.52 10.43
N LEU A 78 1.85 -2.56 9.54
CA LEU A 78 2.90 -1.81 8.83
C LEU A 78 3.20 -0.50 9.57
N PRO A 79 4.39 -0.34 10.17
CA PRO A 79 4.82 0.93 10.75
C PRO A 79 5.33 1.89 9.67
N ILE A 80 4.84 3.12 9.68
CA ILE A 80 5.30 4.22 8.82
C ILE A 80 5.85 5.35 9.72
N PRO A 81 7.15 5.29 10.10
CA PRO A 81 7.76 6.29 10.96
C PRO A 81 8.07 7.57 10.18
N ASN A 82 7.64 8.73 10.71
CA ASN A 82 8.02 10.04 10.20
C ASN A 82 8.96 10.76 11.18
N ALA A 83 10.26 10.51 11.09
CA ALA A 83 11.25 11.13 11.97
C ALA A 83 11.28 12.67 11.88
N GLY A 84 10.88 13.25 10.74
CA GLY A 84 10.80 14.71 10.57
C GLY A 84 9.60 15.34 11.28
N SER A 85 8.57 14.56 11.55
CA SER A 85 7.42 14.97 12.36
C SER A 85 6.81 13.75 13.07
N PRO A 86 7.37 13.34 14.22
CA PRO A 86 7.03 12.07 14.88
C PRO A 86 5.53 11.87 15.12
N ALA A 87 4.80 12.94 15.45
CA ALA A 87 3.35 12.92 15.68
C ALA A 87 2.52 12.55 14.44
N THR A 88 3.11 12.57 13.25
CA THR A 88 2.45 12.23 11.98
C THR A 88 2.73 10.81 11.51
N SER A 89 3.44 10.03 12.32
CA SER A 89 3.70 8.62 12.03
C SER A 89 2.43 7.81 12.16
N VAL A 90 2.28 6.82 11.29
CA VAL A 90 1.07 6.01 11.23
C VAL A 90 1.38 4.52 11.35
N CYS A 91 0.46 3.79 11.98
CA CYS A 91 0.39 2.34 11.89
C CYS A 91 -0.69 1.96 10.88
N VAL A 92 -0.41 1.02 9.98
CA VAL A 92 -1.37 0.59 8.97
C VAL A 92 -1.73 -0.88 9.17
N ILE A 93 -3.04 -1.16 9.24
CA ILE A 93 -3.57 -2.51 9.28
C ILE A 93 -4.23 -2.81 7.93
N ASN A 94 -3.76 -3.85 7.26
CA ASN A 94 -4.29 -4.25 5.96
C ASN A 94 -5.26 -5.42 6.12
N SER A 95 -6.45 -5.29 5.55
CA SER A 95 -7.44 -6.38 5.45
C SER A 95 -7.98 -6.54 4.04
N VAL A 96 -8.36 -7.75 3.66
CA VAL A 96 -8.86 -8.08 2.33
C VAL A 96 -10.29 -7.57 2.16
N THR A 97 -10.55 -6.81 1.10
CA THR A 97 -11.89 -6.26 0.79
C THR A 97 -12.63 -7.01 -0.30
N THR A 98 -11.93 -7.82 -1.08
CA THR A 98 -12.51 -8.70 -2.10
C THR A 98 -11.74 -10.03 -2.11
N ASP A 99 -12.48 -11.13 -2.22
CA ASP A 99 -11.89 -12.47 -2.30
C ASP A 99 -10.80 -12.53 -3.37
N ALA A 100 -9.65 -13.09 -3.00
CA ALA A 100 -8.52 -13.19 -3.90
C ALA A 100 -8.84 -14.02 -5.14
N THR A 101 -8.32 -13.56 -6.27
CA THR A 101 -8.36 -14.28 -7.54
C THR A 101 -7.01 -14.16 -8.23
N GLY A 102 -6.71 -15.05 -9.15
CA GLY A 102 -5.46 -14.95 -9.88
C GLY A 102 -5.15 -16.13 -10.75
N THR A 103 -3.91 -16.13 -11.23
CA THR A 103 -3.35 -17.22 -12.02
C THR A 103 -1.92 -17.51 -11.57
N ALA A 104 -1.51 -18.76 -11.72
CA ALA A 104 -0.12 -19.16 -11.59
C ALA A 104 0.23 -20.19 -12.66
N ASP A 105 1.49 -20.29 -13.02
CA ASP A 105 2.04 -21.38 -13.81
C ASP A 105 3.02 -22.16 -12.95
N CYS A 106 2.71 -23.43 -12.67
CA CYS A 106 3.51 -24.23 -11.76
C CYS A 106 4.88 -24.60 -12.32
N SER A 107 5.08 -24.59 -13.65
CA SER A 107 6.37 -24.96 -14.25
C SER A 107 7.38 -23.81 -14.30
N SER A 108 6.89 -22.60 -14.53
CA SER A 108 7.69 -21.38 -14.64
C SER A 108 7.73 -20.55 -13.36
N GLY A 109 6.85 -20.84 -12.40
CA GLY A 109 6.70 -20.07 -11.17
C GLY A 109 6.08 -18.69 -11.38
N ALA A 110 5.59 -18.38 -12.58
CA ALA A 110 4.96 -17.10 -12.88
C ALA A 110 3.59 -17.01 -12.21
N SER A 111 3.28 -15.88 -11.58
CA SER A 111 2.00 -15.66 -10.93
C SER A 111 1.50 -14.22 -11.04
N HIS A 112 0.18 -14.10 -10.95
CA HIS A 112 -0.59 -12.88 -10.89
C HIS A 112 -1.73 -13.06 -9.88
N ILE A 113 -1.86 -12.17 -8.90
CA ILE A 113 -2.82 -12.24 -7.81
C ILE A 113 -3.48 -10.88 -7.64
N SER A 114 -4.80 -10.84 -7.81
CA SER A 114 -5.64 -9.71 -7.41
C SER A 114 -6.10 -9.90 -5.97
N LEU A 115 -5.71 -8.99 -5.09
CA LEU A 115 -6.03 -9.01 -3.66
C LEU A 115 -6.32 -7.58 -3.16
N PRO A 116 -7.48 -6.99 -3.50
CA PRO A 116 -7.84 -5.66 -3.01
C PRO A 116 -7.84 -5.60 -1.48
N LEU A 117 -7.24 -4.54 -0.94
CA LEU A 117 -7.07 -4.32 0.49
C LEU A 117 -7.82 -3.07 0.95
N ASN A 118 -8.20 -3.04 2.22
CA ASN A 118 -8.45 -1.85 2.99
C ASN A 118 -7.23 -1.64 3.89
N SER A 119 -6.55 -0.52 3.70
CA SER A 119 -5.47 -0.06 4.57
C SER A 119 -6.06 0.89 5.60
N GLU A 120 -6.36 0.37 6.79
CA GLU A 120 -6.83 1.16 7.93
C GLU A 120 -5.64 1.89 8.55
N ILE A 121 -5.75 3.20 8.72
CA ILE A 121 -4.65 4.07 9.11
C ILE A 121 -4.89 4.57 10.53
N PHE A 122 -3.91 4.34 11.41
CA PHE A 122 -3.92 4.81 12.77
C PHE A 122 -2.85 5.90 12.95
N LEU A 123 -3.27 7.12 13.28
CA LEU A 123 -2.36 8.25 13.52
C LEU A 123 -1.85 8.21 14.97
N THR A 124 -0.85 7.36 15.20
CA THR A 124 -0.36 7.00 16.53
C THR A 124 0.82 7.81 17.00
N GLY A 125 1.62 8.35 16.07
CA GLY A 125 2.88 9.01 16.39
C GLY A 125 3.91 8.05 16.96
N ASP A 126 4.40 8.31 18.18
CA ASP A 126 5.26 7.39 18.93
C ASP A 126 4.49 6.76 20.08
N ILE A 127 3.95 5.55 19.89
CA ILE A 127 3.06 4.91 20.85
C ILE A 127 3.79 4.16 21.96
N ALA A 128 5.09 3.91 21.79
CA ALA A 128 5.91 3.19 22.74
C ALA A 128 7.25 3.92 22.95
N PRO A 129 7.24 5.11 23.58
CA PRO A 129 8.43 5.96 23.70
C PRO A 129 9.55 5.37 24.57
N ASP A 130 9.24 4.34 25.37
CA ASP A 130 10.23 3.59 26.15
C ASP A 130 10.99 2.55 25.30
N VAL A 131 10.55 2.30 24.07
CA VAL A 131 11.22 1.44 23.10
C VAL A 131 12.14 2.32 22.23
N ALA A 132 13.34 1.82 21.93
CA ALA A 132 14.28 2.56 21.10
C ALA A 132 13.75 2.77 19.68
N GLY A 133 13.83 4.00 19.18
CA GLY A 133 13.32 4.39 17.87
C GLY A 133 11.85 4.82 17.92
N LEU A 134 11.39 5.43 16.83
CA LEU A 134 10.01 5.92 16.71
C LEU A 134 9.08 4.73 16.45
N GLN A 135 8.09 4.47 17.31
CA GLN A 135 7.17 3.33 17.21
C GLN A 135 5.77 3.77 16.78
N PRO A 136 5.42 3.71 15.48
CA PRO A 136 4.06 4.00 15.03
C PRO A 136 3.12 2.84 15.38
N CYS A 137 3.55 1.60 15.18
CA CYS A 137 2.78 0.43 15.59
C CYS A 137 3.22 -0.03 16.98
N PRO A 138 2.32 -0.64 17.78
CA PRO A 138 2.73 -1.44 18.92
C PRO A 138 3.64 -2.59 18.47
N VAL A 139 4.67 -2.85 19.27
CA VAL A 139 5.69 -3.89 18.97
C VAL A 139 5.62 -5.05 19.96
N CYS A 140 6.06 -6.23 19.53
CA CYS A 140 6.11 -7.42 20.36
C CYS A 140 7.56 -7.78 20.72
N LEU A 141 8.07 -7.21 21.81
CA LEU A 141 9.44 -7.43 22.24
C LEU A 141 9.47 -8.40 23.42
N SER A 142 10.35 -9.40 23.35
CA SER A 142 10.43 -10.45 24.39
C SER A 142 9.08 -11.12 24.69
N ASN A 143 8.24 -11.31 23.66
CA ASN A 143 6.88 -11.85 23.74
C ASN A 143 5.90 -11.02 24.59
N VAL A 144 6.15 -9.71 24.72
CA VAL A 144 5.28 -8.76 25.41
C VAL A 144 4.98 -7.58 24.48
N CYS A 145 3.72 -7.16 24.44
CA CYS A 145 3.30 -5.98 23.69
C CYS A 145 3.82 -4.70 24.35
N HIS A 146 4.35 -3.79 23.54
CA HIS A 146 4.69 -2.43 23.94
C HIS A 146 3.87 -1.44 23.11
N GLY A 147 3.13 -0.58 23.81
CA GLY A 147 2.14 0.32 23.20
C GLY A 147 0.78 -0.36 22.94
N GLY A 148 -0.21 0.46 22.59
CA GLY A 148 -1.56 0.00 22.28
C GLY A 148 -2.37 -0.52 23.48
N PRO A 149 -3.61 -0.97 23.25
CA PRO A 149 -4.50 -1.47 24.31
C PRO A 149 -3.99 -2.73 25.03
N ASN A 150 -3.15 -3.53 24.36
CA ASN A 150 -2.58 -4.76 24.93
C ASN A 150 -1.20 -4.56 25.56
N ASN A 151 -0.77 -3.33 25.82
CA ASN A 151 0.54 -3.06 26.44
C ASN A 151 0.77 -3.90 27.71
N GLY A 152 1.89 -4.62 27.77
CA GLY A 152 2.26 -5.54 28.86
C GLY A 152 1.66 -6.95 28.76
N MET A 153 0.80 -7.22 27.77
CA MET A 153 0.21 -8.53 27.53
C MET A 153 1.12 -9.40 26.66
N ALA A 154 0.92 -10.73 26.73
CA ALA A 154 1.67 -11.68 25.93
C ALA A 154 1.36 -11.54 24.43
N CYS A 155 2.37 -11.72 23.60
CA CYS A 155 2.26 -11.69 22.14
C CYS A 155 3.28 -12.63 21.49
N THR A 156 3.03 -12.97 20.23
CA THR A 156 4.00 -13.65 19.36
C THR A 156 4.40 -12.70 18.23
N PRO A 157 5.71 -12.43 18.03
CA PRO A 157 6.19 -11.66 16.88
C PRO A 157 5.68 -12.25 15.57
N ALA A 158 5.18 -11.41 14.66
CA ALA A 158 4.66 -11.86 13.36
C ALA A 158 5.61 -11.54 12.19
N ASP A 159 6.70 -10.82 12.45
CA ASP A 159 7.79 -10.42 11.56
C ASP A 159 9.14 -10.53 12.30
N SER A 160 10.23 -10.44 11.54
CA SER A 160 11.58 -10.40 12.08
C SER A 160 11.94 -8.99 12.57
N PRO A 161 12.93 -8.82 13.47
CA PRO A 161 13.37 -7.51 13.95
C PRO A 161 14.21 -6.78 12.87
N GLN A 162 13.55 -6.40 11.77
CA GLN A 162 14.19 -5.81 10.58
C GLN A 162 14.85 -4.45 10.88
N ASN A 163 14.23 -3.67 11.76
CA ASN A 163 14.73 -2.39 12.27
C ASN A 163 14.03 -2.06 13.60
N ALA A 164 14.26 -0.85 14.12
CA ALA A 164 13.73 -0.42 15.41
C ALA A 164 12.19 -0.42 15.52
N THR A 165 11.45 -0.35 14.40
CA THR A 165 9.98 -0.34 14.38
C THR A 165 9.34 -1.73 14.38
N PHE A 166 10.17 -2.77 14.42
CA PHE A 166 9.81 -4.18 14.36
C PHE A 166 10.36 -4.92 15.60
N PRO A 167 9.77 -6.05 16.00
CA PRO A 167 8.68 -6.75 15.33
C PRO A 167 7.28 -6.27 15.75
N THR A 168 6.33 -6.31 14.82
CA THR A 168 4.91 -6.03 15.03
C THR A 168 4.09 -7.32 15.02
N THR A 169 2.85 -7.26 15.48
CA THR A 169 1.92 -8.40 15.46
C THR A 169 0.50 -7.93 15.72
N HIS A 170 -0.48 -8.66 15.17
CA HIS A 170 -1.89 -8.43 15.45
C HIS A 170 -2.30 -8.80 16.89
N ASP A 171 -1.41 -9.41 17.69
CA ASP A 171 -1.63 -9.55 19.13
C ASP A 171 -1.53 -8.20 19.86
N CYS A 172 -0.85 -7.23 19.26
CA CYS A 172 -0.64 -5.88 19.80
C CYS A 172 -1.35 -4.85 18.89
N PRO A 173 -2.68 -4.70 19.00
CA PRO A 173 -3.43 -3.82 18.11
C PRO A 173 -3.14 -2.34 18.39
N PRO A 174 -3.16 -1.45 17.38
CA PRO A 174 -3.16 -0.02 17.61
C PRO A 174 -4.47 0.43 18.32
N PRO A 175 -4.48 1.58 19.02
CA PRO A 175 -5.69 2.11 19.66
C PRO A 175 -6.73 2.55 18.64
N VAL A 176 -7.94 2.00 18.72
CA VAL A 176 -9.07 2.35 17.83
C VAL A 176 -9.47 3.83 17.87
N ALA A 177 -9.17 4.54 18.97
CA ALA A 177 -9.42 5.98 19.08
C ALA A 177 -8.53 6.84 18.16
N LEU A 178 -7.49 6.25 17.58
CA LEU A 178 -6.54 6.90 16.68
C LEU A 178 -6.73 6.48 15.23
N ASP A 179 -7.75 5.65 14.94
CA ASP A 179 -8.15 5.33 13.57
C ASP A 179 -8.67 6.60 12.87
N ILE A 180 -8.11 6.89 11.70
CA ILE A 180 -8.50 8.02 10.85
C ILE A 180 -9.21 7.57 9.57
N GLY A 181 -9.48 6.26 9.43
CA GLY A 181 -10.23 5.67 8.34
C GLY A 181 -9.40 4.72 7.47
N GLY A 182 -10.13 4.06 6.57
CA GLY A 182 -9.57 3.09 5.61
C GLY A 182 -9.34 3.67 4.22
N LEU A 183 -8.23 3.28 3.60
CA LEU A 183 -7.96 3.53 2.20
C LEU A 183 -8.10 2.23 1.38
N PRO A 184 -8.94 2.21 0.33
CA PRO A 184 -8.99 1.08 -0.58
C PRO A 184 -7.74 1.08 -1.45
N ILE A 185 -7.02 -0.04 -1.44
CA ILE A 185 -5.83 -0.26 -2.24
C ILE A 185 -6.09 -1.44 -3.16
N ALA A 186 -6.12 -1.19 -4.48
CA ALA A 186 -6.26 -2.23 -5.48
C ALA A 186 -4.92 -2.96 -5.69
N PHE A 187 -4.59 -3.88 -4.78
CA PHE A 187 -3.37 -4.69 -4.87
C PHE A 187 -3.50 -5.71 -6.01
N ASP A 188 -2.72 -5.50 -7.06
CA ASP A 188 -2.63 -6.34 -8.25
C ASP A 188 -1.19 -6.82 -8.43
N LEU A 189 -0.87 -7.90 -7.72
CA LEU A 189 0.48 -8.43 -7.56
C LEU A 189 0.86 -9.29 -8.76
N THR A 190 2.07 -9.10 -9.30
CA THR A 190 2.58 -9.95 -10.37
C THR A 190 4.07 -10.21 -10.23
N THR A 191 4.51 -11.38 -10.70
CA THR A 191 5.93 -11.70 -10.90
C THR A 191 6.51 -11.10 -12.18
N GLY A 192 5.67 -10.52 -13.04
CA GLY A 192 6.08 -9.84 -14.26
C GLY A 192 6.48 -8.38 -14.04
N THR A 193 6.47 -7.60 -15.12
CA THR A 193 6.73 -6.15 -15.09
C THR A 193 5.41 -5.37 -15.03
N LYS A 194 5.32 -4.43 -14.09
CA LYS A 194 4.29 -3.38 -14.06
C LYS A 194 4.93 -2.05 -14.41
N SER A 195 4.28 -1.27 -15.26
CA SER A 195 4.72 0.07 -15.61
C SER A 195 3.54 1.02 -15.71
N VAL A 196 3.69 2.21 -15.14
CA VAL A 196 2.70 3.29 -15.22
C VAL A 196 3.42 4.54 -15.69
N THR A 197 2.88 5.16 -16.74
CA THR A 197 3.34 6.45 -17.25
C THR A 197 2.33 7.52 -16.86
N ALA A 198 2.82 8.59 -16.25
CA ALA A 198 2.00 9.70 -15.81
C ALA A 198 1.43 10.50 -17.00
N VAL A 199 0.29 11.14 -16.79
CA VAL A 199 -0.30 12.08 -17.75
C VAL A 199 0.05 13.51 -17.39
N ASN A 200 0.14 14.37 -18.39
CA ASN A 200 0.28 15.81 -18.18
C ASN A 200 -1.10 16.45 -18.31
N ASN A 201 -1.59 17.06 -17.24
CA ASN A 201 -2.84 17.78 -17.26
C ASN A 201 -2.58 19.26 -17.53
N THR A 202 -2.45 19.60 -18.81
CA THR A 202 -2.16 20.98 -19.25
C THR A 202 -3.29 21.96 -18.93
N ALA A 203 -4.51 21.47 -18.65
CA ALA A 203 -5.65 22.31 -18.33
C ALA A 203 -5.62 22.78 -16.86
N SER A 204 -5.18 21.92 -15.93
CA SER A 204 -4.95 22.33 -14.54
C SER A 204 -3.54 22.92 -14.31
N GLY A 205 -2.60 22.61 -15.21
CA GLY A 205 -1.20 23.02 -15.14
C GLY A 205 -0.29 22.02 -14.42
N GLN A 206 -0.84 20.90 -13.92
CA GLN A 206 -0.06 19.86 -13.26
C GLN A 206 0.43 18.79 -14.26
N ASN A 207 1.75 18.69 -14.40
CA ASN A 207 2.40 17.63 -15.16
C ASN A 207 2.66 16.40 -14.27
N ASN A 208 3.01 15.26 -14.86
CA ASN A 208 3.39 14.05 -14.15
C ASN A 208 2.35 13.57 -13.11
N VAL A 209 1.08 13.51 -13.52
CA VAL A 209 -0.02 12.95 -12.73
C VAL A 209 -0.10 11.43 -12.95
N PHE A 210 0.28 10.67 -11.95
CA PHE A 210 0.09 9.21 -11.89
C PHE A 210 -1.30 8.85 -11.39
N CYS A 211 -1.81 9.58 -10.39
CA CYS A 211 -3.05 9.25 -9.68
C CYS A 211 -3.99 10.45 -9.62
N GLY A 212 -4.75 10.66 -10.70
CA GLY A 212 -5.67 11.78 -10.82
C GLY A 212 -6.92 11.63 -9.95
N PHE A 213 -7.19 12.66 -9.16
CA PHE A 213 -8.44 12.88 -8.44
C PHE A 213 -8.94 14.30 -8.69
N CYS A 214 -10.26 14.45 -8.79
CA CYS A 214 -10.86 15.74 -9.07
C CYS A 214 -10.64 16.71 -7.91
N ARG A 215 -10.15 17.90 -8.23
CA ARG A 215 -9.70 18.94 -7.30
C ARG A 215 -10.27 20.29 -7.73
N ASP A 216 -10.52 21.16 -6.76
CA ASP A 216 -10.89 22.54 -7.00
C ASP A 216 -9.66 23.45 -6.95
N ILE A 217 -9.07 23.72 -8.12
CA ILE A 217 -8.00 24.72 -8.29
C ILE A 217 -8.51 25.93 -9.06
N ASN A 218 -9.22 25.69 -10.17
CA ASN A 218 -9.59 26.72 -11.13
C ASN A 218 -11.04 27.20 -11.00
N ASN A 219 -11.84 26.65 -10.09
CA ASN A 219 -13.21 27.11 -9.85
C ASN A 219 -13.27 28.13 -8.71
N LEU A 220 -13.26 27.68 -7.45
CA LEU A 220 -13.15 28.57 -6.28
C LEU A 220 -11.73 28.62 -5.74
N GLY A 221 -10.86 27.69 -6.15
CA GLY A 221 -9.46 27.65 -5.74
C GLY A 221 -9.27 27.27 -4.28
N THR A 222 -10.18 26.45 -3.73
CA THR A 222 -10.09 25.97 -2.34
C THR A 222 -8.94 24.97 -2.14
N GLY A 223 -8.48 24.33 -3.20
CA GLY A 223 -7.49 23.26 -3.15
C GLY A 223 -8.05 21.91 -2.69
N CYS A 224 -9.34 21.85 -2.37
CA CYS A 224 -10.02 20.63 -1.93
C CYS A 224 -10.06 19.58 -3.03
N PHE A 225 -9.94 18.31 -2.64
CA PHE A 225 -10.33 17.19 -3.50
C PHE A 225 -11.82 16.89 -3.32
N ALA A 226 -12.47 16.45 -4.39
CA ALA A 226 -13.86 15.99 -4.33
C ALA A 226 -14.01 14.89 -3.27
N GLY A 227 -15.06 14.97 -2.44
CA GLY A 227 -15.24 14.06 -1.30
C GLY A 227 -14.73 14.58 0.03
N ASP A 228 -13.95 15.67 0.06
CA ASP A 228 -13.41 16.23 1.30
C ASP A 228 -14.55 16.76 2.19
N PRO A 229 -14.75 16.24 3.41
CA PRO A 229 -15.86 16.62 4.28
C PRO A 229 -15.73 18.05 4.86
N ASN A 230 -14.63 18.76 4.59
CA ASN A 230 -14.44 20.13 5.05
C ASN A 230 -15.54 21.07 4.51
N PRO A 231 -16.28 21.80 5.39
CA PRO A 231 -17.34 22.72 4.97
C PRO A 231 -16.88 23.88 4.06
N ALA A 232 -15.57 24.14 3.98
CA ALA A 232 -15.01 25.13 3.07
C ALA A 232 -14.93 24.66 1.61
N CYS A 233 -15.11 23.36 1.34
CA CYS A 233 -15.01 22.81 0.00
C CYS A 233 -16.27 23.09 -0.84
N PRO A 234 -16.14 23.17 -2.18
CA PRO A 234 -17.26 23.48 -3.08
C PRO A 234 -18.44 22.51 -2.97
N THR A 235 -19.65 23.02 -3.23
CA THR A 235 -20.88 22.23 -3.25
C THR A 235 -21.57 22.30 -4.63
N PRO A 236 -22.24 21.23 -5.09
CA PRO A 236 -22.40 19.92 -4.45
C PRO A 236 -21.09 19.13 -4.32
N ASN A 237 -20.83 18.63 -3.11
CA ASN A 237 -19.65 17.84 -2.82
C ASN A 237 -19.98 16.34 -2.96
N PRO A 238 -19.25 15.56 -3.77
CA PRO A 238 -19.38 14.11 -3.80
C PRO A 238 -19.18 13.49 -2.42
N SER A 239 -19.70 12.28 -2.20
CA SER A 239 -19.54 11.57 -0.91
C SER A 239 -18.22 10.78 -0.79
N ALA A 240 -17.41 10.77 -1.85
CA ALA A 240 -16.17 10.01 -1.94
C ALA A 240 -15.21 10.66 -2.97
N PRO A 241 -13.90 10.35 -2.92
CA PRO A 241 -12.95 10.75 -3.94
C PRO A 241 -13.40 10.39 -5.35
N VAL A 242 -13.29 11.32 -6.29
CA VAL A 242 -13.59 11.09 -7.70
C VAL A 242 -12.29 10.92 -8.46
N ALA A 243 -11.96 9.67 -8.81
CA ALA A 243 -10.82 9.38 -9.67
C ALA A 243 -11.04 9.88 -11.09
N CYS A 244 -9.97 10.30 -11.75
CA CYS A 244 -10.01 10.84 -13.09
C CYS A 244 -8.69 10.60 -13.82
N THR A 245 -8.73 10.70 -15.16
CA THR A 245 -7.55 10.67 -16.02
C THR A 245 -7.37 11.96 -16.82
N SER A 246 -8.37 12.84 -16.78
CA SER A 246 -8.37 14.18 -17.38
C SER A 246 -9.52 15.01 -16.77
N ASN A 247 -9.49 16.34 -16.97
CA ASN A 247 -10.54 17.26 -16.47
C ASN A 247 -11.94 16.91 -16.98
N ALA A 248 -12.08 16.23 -18.13
CA ALA A 248 -13.38 15.82 -18.65
C ALA A 248 -14.10 14.81 -17.75
N GLY A 249 -13.37 14.08 -16.91
CA GLY A 249 -13.94 13.14 -15.94
C GLY A 249 -14.41 13.78 -14.64
N CYS A 250 -14.26 15.10 -14.50
CA CYS A 250 -14.50 15.79 -13.25
C CYS A 250 -15.82 16.58 -13.21
N PRO A 251 -16.46 16.67 -12.03
CA PRO A 251 -17.61 17.55 -11.85
C PRO A 251 -17.20 19.02 -11.94
N ALA A 252 -18.17 19.90 -12.22
CA ALA A 252 -17.91 21.32 -12.44
C ALA A 252 -17.29 22.02 -11.23
N GLU A 253 -17.63 21.54 -10.03
CA GLU A 253 -17.18 22.09 -8.76
C GLU A 253 -15.71 21.79 -8.46
N TYR A 254 -15.19 20.69 -9.04
CA TYR A 254 -13.83 20.19 -8.86
C TYR A 254 -13.19 19.90 -10.23
N PRO A 255 -13.01 20.91 -11.10
CA PRO A 255 -12.80 20.71 -12.53
C PRO A 255 -11.42 20.15 -12.89
N ASP A 256 -10.50 20.04 -11.92
CA ASP A 256 -9.09 19.76 -12.18
C ASP A 256 -8.71 18.34 -11.78
N CYS A 257 -8.24 17.54 -12.74
CA CYS A 257 -7.77 16.19 -12.49
C CYS A 257 -6.31 16.16 -12.05
N GLU A 258 -6.06 16.14 -10.74
CA GLU A 258 -4.72 16.27 -10.18
C GLU A 258 -4.42 15.20 -9.14
N GLN A 259 -3.14 15.00 -8.87
CA GLN A 259 -2.71 14.45 -7.59
C GLN A 259 -2.23 15.60 -6.69
N ARG A 260 -1.81 15.31 -5.45
CA ARG A 260 -1.44 16.39 -4.53
C ARG A 260 -0.28 17.24 -5.04
N SER A 261 0.81 16.59 -5.41
CA SER A 261 1.97 17.21 -6.07
C SER A 261 2.42 16.36 -7.25
N ALA A 262 2.81 17.01 -8.35
CA ALA A 262 3.36 16.37 -9.55
C ALA A 262 4.48 15.36 -9.23
N GLY A 263 4.56 14.28 -10.00
CA GLY A 263 5.62 13.28 -9.89
C GLY A 263 5.33 12.17 -8.87
N ALA A 264 6.36 11.52 -8.38
CA ALA A 264 6.22 10.37 -7.47
C ALA A 264 7.38 10.27 -6.48
N PHE A 265 7.06 9.87 -5.25
CA PHE A 265 8.03 9.45 -4.23
C PHE A 265 9.12 10.50 -3.98
N GLY A 266 8.70 11.68 -3.54
CA GLY A 266 9.51 12.88 -3.27
C GLY A 266 10.80 12.70 -2.45
N PRO A 267 11.50 13.79 -2.10
CA PRO A 267 11.29 15.18 -2.54
C PRO A 267 11.92 15.51 -3.91
N ALA A 268 12.77 14.64 -4.45
CA ALA A 268 13.33 14.78 -5.81
C ALA A 268 12.45 14.13 -6.90
N GLY A 269 11.21 13.77 -6.52
CA GLY A 269 10.28 12.96 -7.31
C GLY A 269 9.50 13.71 -8.38
N GLY A 270 9.51 15.05 -8.36
CA GLY A 270 8.66 15.88 -9.24
C GLY A 270 8.89 15.67 -10.75
N GLY A 271 10.09 15.22 -11.14
CA GLY A 271 10.41 14.88 -12.53
C GLY A 271 10.03 13.44 -12.94
N ALA A 272 9.63 12.59 -12.00
CA ALA A 272 9.26 11.21 -12.31
C ALA A 272 8.05 11.20 -13.26
N HIS A 273 8.19 10.51 -14.38
CA HIS A 273 7.18 10.41 -15.42
C HIS A 273 6.77 8.96 -15.67
N THR A 274 7.64 7.99 -15.40
CA THR A 274 7.30 6.57 -15.49
C THR A 274 7.83 5.82 -14.28
N ILE A 275 6.95 5.04 -13.64
CA ILE A 275 7.30 4.08 -12.60
C ILE A 275 7.27 2.71 -13.26
N THR A 276 8.32 1.93 -13.05
CA THR A 276 8.40 0.55 -13.54
C THR A 276 8.92 -0.30 -12.40
N GLU A 277 8.21 -1.37 -12.10
CA GLU A 277 8.62 -2.43 -11.19
C GLU A 277 8.64 -3.76 -11.93
N THR A 278 9.63 -4.58 -11.64
CA THR A 278 9.77 -5.91 -12.26
C THR A 278 9.95 -6.93 -11.16
N GLY A 279 8.99 -7.84 -11.06
CA GLY A 279 9.05 -8.98 -10.18
C GLY A 279 9.98 -10.07 -10.73
N SER A 280 9.98 -11.19 -10.04
CA SER A 280 10.67 -12.40 -10.48
C SER A 280 9.78 -13.60 -10.20
N PRO A 281 9.50 -14.45 -11.20
CA PRO A 281 8.84 -15.74 -10.98
C PRO A 281 9.55 -16.57 -9.92
N ALA A 282 8.85 -17.56 -9.37
CA ALA A 282 9.46 -18.51 -8.46
C ALA A 282 10.66 -19.19 -9.14
N ALA A 283 11.80 -19.27 -8.45
CA ALA A 283 13.06 -19.78 -8.99
C ALA A 283 13.10 -21.31 -9.16
N GLY A 284 12.07 -21.92 -9.75
CA GLY A 284 11.94 -23.35 -9.95
C GLY A 284 10.52 -23.79 -10.32
N ASP A 285 10.38 -25.09 -10.60
CA ASP A 285 9.08 -25.74 -10.84
C ASP A 285 8.40 -26.01 -9.49
N LEU A 286 7.23 -25.40 -9.28
CA LEU A 286 6.44 -25.51 -8.05
C LEU A 286 5.86 -26.92 -7.82
N THR A 287 5.89 -27.80 -8.82
CA THR A 287 5.39 -29.18 -8.69
C THR A 287 6.29 -30.07 -7.82
N ASP A 288 7.51 -29.61 -7.50
CA ASP A 288 8.38 -30.27 -6.52
C ASP A 288 7.90 -30.12 -5.07
N GLY A 289 6.89 -29.27 -4.83
CA GLY A 289 6.32 -28.99 -3.52
C GLY A 289 7.25 -28.22 -2.58
N MET A 290 8.38 -27.70 -3.08
CA MET A 290 9.33 -26.90 -2.31
C MET A 290 9.01 -25.40 -2.42
N GLY A 291 9.46 -24.63 -1.42
CA GLY A 291 9.39 -23.18 -1.47
C GLY A 291 10.49 -22.60 -2.35
N HIS A 292 10.09 -21.79 -3.34
CA HIS A 292 10.99 -21.15 -4.29
C HIS A 292 10.94 -19.63 -4.12
N SER A 293 12.10 -18.97 -4.09
CA SER A 293 12.15 -17.50 -3.97
C SER A 293 11.45 -16.83 -5.15
N SER A 294 10.60 -15.84 -4.85
CA SER A 294 9.85 -15.07 -5.84
C SER A 294 9.72 -13.62 -5.37
N THR A 295 9.53 -12.71 -6.32
CA THR A 295 9.23 -11.30 -6.05
C THR A 295 7.95 -10.93 -6.77
N LEU A 296 6.94 -10.51 -6.01
CA LEU A 296 5.74 -9.89 -6.53
C LEU A 296 5.89 -8.38 -6.52
N VAL A 297 5.36 -7.71 -7.54
CA VAL A 297 5.36 -6.24 -7.64
C VAL A 297 3.96 -5.71 -7.92
N SER A 298 3.69 -4.47 -7.52
CA SER A 298 2.44 -3.76 -7.82
C SER A 298 2.66 -2.25 -7.81
N ILE A 299 1.95 -1.56 -8.70
CA ILE A 299 1.84 -0.10 -8.73
C ILE A 299 0.35 0.24 -8.62
N PHE A 300 0.00 1.15 -7.72
CA PHE A 300 -1.38 1.48 -7.39
C PHE A 300 -1.54 2.97 -7.08
N CYS A 301 -2.78 3.42 -6.97
CA CYS A 301 -3.09 4.78 -6.56
C CYS A 301 -3.63 4.82 -5.15
N ILE A 302 -3.19 5.83 -4.40
CA ILE A 302 -3.65 6.12 -3.05
C ILE A 302 -4.51 7.38 -3.13
N GLN A 303 -5.77 7.24 -2.75
CA GLN A 303 -6.72 8.36 -2.69
C GLN A 303 -6.41 9.29 -1.50
N PRO A 304 -6.99 10.51 -1.44
CA PRO A 304 -6.84 11.36 -0.26
C PRO A 304 -7.40 10.66 0.99
N THR A 305 -6.74 10.83 2.14
CA THR A 305 -7.29 10.41 3.43
C THR A 305 -8.28 11.43 3.98
N PHE A 306 -8.23 12.67 3.47
CA PHE A 306 -8.90 13.85 4.04
C PHE A 306 -8.45 14.20 5.46
N ASN A 307 -7.38 13.57 5.95
CA ASN A 307 -6.65 14.03 7.10
C ASN A 307 -5.53 14.95 6.63
N ALA A 308 -5.69 16.25 6.85
CA ALA A 308 -4.77 17.27 6.36
C ALA A 308 -3.30 17.01 6.76
N THR A 309 -3.06 16.41 7.93
CA THR A 309 -1.72 16.11 8.44
C THR A 309 -1.09 14.92 7.70
N VAL A 310 -1.85 13.83 7.52
CA VAL A 310 -1.36 12.63 6.81
C VAL A 310 -1.18 12.92 5.33
N ASP A 311 -2.16 13.55 4.70
CA ASP A 311 -2.09 13.94 3.29
C ASP A 311 -0.93 14.93 3.06
N ALA A 312 -0.63 15.80 4.04
CA ALA A 312 0.51 16.70 3.98
C ALA A 312 1.86 16.00 4.02
N ALA A 313 2.07 15.11 4.99
CA ALA A 313 3.34 14.42 5.14
C ALA A 313 3.58 13.43 3.98
N GLY A 314 2.58 12.60 3.69
CA GLY A 314 2.63 11.53 2.70
C GLY A 314 2.38 11.98 1.26
N ASP A 315 2.06 13.26 1.04
CA ASP A 315 1.74 13.84 -0.26
C ASP A 315 0.64 13.05 -1.01
N LEU A 316 -0.49 12.84 -0.32
CA LEU A 316 -1.66 12.11 -0.81
C LEU A 316 -2.78 13.07 -1.26
N PRO A 317 -3.51 12.75 -2.35
CA PRO A 317 -3.40 11.54 -3.17
C PRO A 317 -2.13 11.50 -4.01
N GLY A 318 -1.67 10.29 -4.30
CA GLY A 318 -0.43 10.04 -5.06
C GLY A 318 -0.23 8.56 -5.38
N PRO A 319 0.80 8.23 -6.17
CA PRO A 319 1.11 6.85 -6.52
C PRO A 319 1.63 6.06 -5.32
N GLY A 320 1.49 4.74 -5.40
CA GLY A 320 2.13 3.75 -4.57
C GLY A 320 2.84 2.70 -5.43
N ALA A 321 3.98 2.19 -4.97
CA ALA A 321 4.69 1.08 -5.59
C ALA A 321 5.26 0.16 -4.51
N VAL A 322 5.13 -1.15 -4.68
CA VAL A 322 5.55 -2.13 -3.69
C VAL A 322 6.15 -3.35 -4.36
N SER A 323 7.29 -3.78 -3.84
CA SER A 323 7.87 -5.09 -4.14
C SER A 323 7.82 -5.97 -2.88
N LEU A 324 7.33 -7.20 -3.04
CA LEU A 324 7.20 -8.20 -2.00
C LEU A 324 8.11 -9.38 -2.36
N PHE A 325 9.25 -9.47 -1.71
CA PHE A 325 10.12 -10.63 -1.80
C PHE A 325 9.66 -11.71 -0.83
N GLY A 326 9.59 -12.95 -1.28
CA GLY A 326 9.17 -14.06 -0.44
C GLY A 326 9.40 -15.41 -1.10
N THR A 327 8.61 -16.39 -0.69
CA THR A 327 8.63 -17.74 -1.24
C THR A 327 7.26 -18.09 -1.81
N ALA A 328 7.25 -18.69 -3.00
CA ALA A 328 6.08 -19.30 -3.60
C ALA A 328 6.21 -20.82 -3.48
N GLN A 329 5.13 -21.49 -3.09
CA GLN A 329 5.09 -22.93 -2.86
C GLN A 329 3.71 -23.46 -3.22
N LEU A 330 3.65 -24.63 -3.87
CA LEU A 330 2.41 -25.39 -3.98
C LEU A 330 2.27 -26.31 -2.77
N LEU A 331 1.18 -26.17 -2.03
CA LEU A 331 0.86 -27.00 -0.87
C LEU A 331 -0.08 -28.16 -1.27
N PRO A 332 0.00 -29.33 -0.60
CA PRO A 332 -0.84 -30.50 -0.87
C PRO A 332 -2.32 -30.30 -0.50
#